data_AF-A0A528V1B3-F1
#
_entry.id   AF-A0A528V1B3-F1
#
_cell.length_a   1.000
_cell.length_b   1.000
_cell.length_c   1.000
_cell.angle_alpha   90.00
_cell.angle_beta   90.00
_cell.angle_gamma   90.00
#
_symmetry.space_group_name_H-M   'P 1'
#
loop_
_entity.id
_entity.type
_entity.pdbx_description
1 polymer ?
#
loop_
_entity_poly.entity_id
_entity_poly.type
_entity_poly.pdbx_seq_one_letter_code
_entity_poly.pdbx_strand_id
1 'polypeptide(L)'
;VAGIKSATLLIKGHNAYGWLKTESGVHRLVRISPYDSNARRHTSFASVWVYPVIDDTIDIDVSESDVRIDTYRSSGSGGQHVNTT
;
A
#
# COMPACT_ATOMS: atom_id res chain seq x y z
N VAL A 1 4.26 -19.61 -19.50
CA VAL A 1 3.86 -18.51 -18.58
C VAL A 1 3.58 -17.30 -19.45
N ALA A 2 2.43 -16.64 -19.30
CA ALA A 2 2.07 -15.49 -20.13
C ALA A 2 1.35 -14.42 -19.31
N GLY A 3 1.55 -13.15 -19.70
CA GLY A 3 0.96 -11.99 -19.03
C GLY A 3 1.75 -11.49 -17.81
N ILE A 4 1.18 -10.50 -17.13
CA ILE A 4 1.74 -9.84 -15.95
C ILE A 4 0.79 -10.10 -14.77
N LYS A 5 1.33 -10.44 -13.59
CA LYS A 5 0.53 -10.62 -12.37
C LYS A 5 0.04 -9.29 -11.80
N SER A 6 0.91 -8.28 -11.76
CA SER A 6 0.62 -6.92 -11.31
C SER A 6 1.66 -5.95 -11.86
N ALA A 7 1.28 -4.68 -12.01
CA ALA A 7 2.18 -3.60 -12.40
C ALA A 7 1.83 -2.33 -11.61
N THR A 8 2.86 -1.55 -11.24
CA THR A 8 2.73 -0.25 -10.58
C THR A 8 3.43 0.78 -11.44
N LEU A 9 2.77 1.90 -11.72
CA LEU A 9 3.26 2.95 -12.62
C LEU A 9 3.18 4.31 -11.91
N LEU A 10 4.26 5.09 -12.00
CA LEU A 10 4.27 6.48 -11.55
C LEU A 10 4.03 7.39 -12.76
N ILE A 11 2.91 8.11 -12.75
CA ILE A 11 2.54 9.02 -13.85
C ILE A 11 2.78 10.45 -13.40
N LYS A 12 3.71 11.14 -14.08
CA LYS A 12 4.06 12.54 -13.82
C LYS A 12 3.44 13.42 -14.90
N GLY A 13 2.70 14.44 -14.49
CA GLY A 13 2.09 15.39 -15.41
C GLY A 13 1.11 16.32 -14.69
N HIS A 14 0.79 17.44 -15.34
CA HIS A 14 -0.20 18.38 -14.81
C HIS A 14 -1.57 17.70 -14.72
N ASN A 15 -2.20 17.76 -13.54
CA ASN A 15 -3.50 17.12 -13.27
C ASN A 15 -3.58 15.62 -13.63
N ALA A 16 -2.47 14.88 -13.55
CA ALA A 16 -2.43 13.46 -13.92
C ALA A 16 -3.51 12.62 -13.22
N TYR A 17 -3.69 12.83 -11.91
CA TYR A 17 -4.76 12.17 -11.15
C TYR A 17 -6.17 12.53 -11.66
N GLY A 18 -6.40 13.80 -12.00
CA GLY A 18 -7.70 14.27 -12.47
C GLY A 18 -8.17 13.59 -13.76
N TRP A 19 -7.23 13.29 -14.66
CA TRP A 19 -7.50 12.56 -15.90
C TRP A 19 -7.70 11.06 -15.67
N LEU A 20 -6.92 10.45 -14.79
CA LEU A 20 -6.89 9.00 -14.63
C LEU A 20 -7.85 8.46 -13.57
N LYS A 21 -8.41 9.32 -12.71
CA LYS A 21 -9.35 8.88 -11.66
C LYS A 21 -10.54 8.08 -12.19
N THR A 22 -10.95 8.33 -13.43
CA THR A 22 -12.08 7.64 -14.08
C THR A 22 -11.74 6.24 -14.57
N GLU A 23 -10.45 5.90 -14.66
CA GLU A 23 -9.98 4.57 -15.07
C GLU A 23 -9.96 3.56 -13.91
N SER A 24 -10.14 4.03 -12.68
CA SER A 24 -10.23 3.18 -11.49
C SER A 24 -11.46 2.28 -11.56
N GLY A 25 -11.25 0.96 -11.50
CA GLY A 25 -12.33 -0.01 -11.55
C GLY A 25 -11.89 -1.37 -12.07
N VAL A 26 -12.87 -2.24 -12.31
CA VAL A 26 -12.65 -3.57 -12.90
C VAL A 26 -13.00 -3.52 -14.38
N HIS A 27 -12.01 -3.79 -15.23
CA HIS A 27 -12.12 -3.80 -16.68
C HIS A 27 -12.37 -5.21 -17.18
N ARG A 28 -13.35 -5.38 -18.08
CA ARG A 28 -13.77 -6.68 -18.61
C ARG A 28 -13.34 -6.85 -20.06
N LEU A 29 -12.57 -7.91 -20.33
CA LEU A 29 -12.19 -8.31 -21.69
C LEU A 29 -12.94 -9.60 -22.08
N VAL A 30 -13.69 -9.55 -23.17
CA VAL A 30 -14.36 -10.71 -23.76
C VAL A 30 -13.74 -10.98 -25.12
N ARG A 31 -13.02 -12.10 -25.27
CA ARG A 31 -12.36 -12.47 -26.53
C ARG A 31 -12.21 -13.99 -26.68
N ILE A 32 -11.90 -14.45 -27.88
CA ILE A 32 -11.41 -15.83 -28.06
C ILE A 32 -10.00 -15.91 -27.50
N SER A 33 -9.75 -16.84 -26.58
CA SER A 33 -8.44 -16.97 -25.94
C SER A 33 -7.45 -17.63 -26.90
N PRO A 34 -6.26 -17.04 -27.14
CA PRO A 34 -5.20 -17.72 -27.90
C PRO A 34 -4.60 -18.91 -27.13
N TYR A 35 -4.98 -19.09 -25.85
CA TYR A 35 -4.51 -20.16 -24.98
C TYR A 35 -5.52 -21.30 -24.80
N ASP A 36 -6.73 -21.21 -25.37
CA ASP A 36 -7.72 -22.29 -25.33
C ASP A 36 -7.70 -23.05 -26.66
N SER A 37 -7.32 -24.34 -26.64
CA SER A 37 -7.25 -25.18 -27.84
C SER A 37 -8.59 -25.36 -28.57
N ASN A 38 -9.71 -25.16 -27.86
CA ASN A 38 -11.06 -25.28 -28.39
C ASN A 38 -11.62 -23.94 -28.91
N ALA A 39 -10.81 -22.87 -28.95
CA ALA A 39 -11.17 -21.54 -29.45
C ALA A 39 -12.47 -20.97 -28.84
N ARG A 40 -12.75 -21.26 -27.57
CA ARG A 40 -13.94 -20.72 -26.89
C ARG A 40 -13.75 -19.26 -26.53
N ARG A 41 -14.88 -18.56 -26.45
CA ARG A 41 -14.91 -17.17 -25.98
C ARG A 41 -14.74 -17.16 -24.46
N HIS A 42 -13.67 -16.52 -24.00
CA HIS A 42 -13.36 -16.36 -22.59
C HIS A 42 -13.63 -14.92 -22.15
N THR A 43 -14.05 -14.78 -20.90
CA THR A 43 -14.20 -13.49 -20.22
C THR A 43 -13.13 -13.38 -19.16
N SER A 44 -12.38 -12.28 -19.17
CA SER A 44 -11.31 -11.97 -18.21
C SER A 44 -11.56 -10.61 -17.57
N PHE A 45 -11.05 -10.44 -16.36
CA PHE A 45 -11.18 -9.21 -15.58
C PHE A 45 -9.80 -8.73 -15.14
N ALA A 46 -9.58 -7.42 -15.14
CA ALA A 46 -8.38 -6.78 -14.58
C ALA A 46 -8.80 -5.56 -13.77
N SER A 47 -8.29 -5.45 -12.54
CA SER A 47 -8.53 -4.29 -11.67
C SER A 47 -7.46 -3.23 -11.90
N VAL A 48 -7.88 -1.98 -12.06
CA VAL A 48 -7.03 -0.80 -12.12
C VAL A 48 -7.36 0.09 -10.93
N TRP A 49 -6.32 0.55 -10.22
CA TRP A 49 -6.48 1.49 -9.12
C TRP A 49 -5.57 2.69 -9.32
N VAL A 50 -6.15 3.89 -9.20
CA VAL A 50 -5.45 5.15 -9.39
C VAL A 50 -5.60 5.98 -8.12
N TYR A 51 -4.47 6.44 -7.59
CA TYR A 51 -4.40 7.29 -6.42
C TYR A 51 -3.42 8.43 -6.66
N PRO A 52 -3.66 9.61 -6.08
CA PRO A 52 -2.72 10.71 -6.17
C PRO A 52 -1.51 10.39 -5.29
N VAL A 53 -0.33 10.81 -5.74
CA VAL A 53 0.83 10.91 -4.86
C VAL A 53 0.63 12.17 -4.02
N ILE A 54 0.51 12.00 -2.71
CA ILE A 54 0.44 13.08 -1.73
C ILE A 54 1.86 13.28 -1.18
N ASP A 55 2.21 14.51 -0.81
CA ASP A 55 3.51 14.78 -0.19
C ASP A 55 3.57 14.08 1.17
N ASP A 56 4.66 13.37 1.42
CA ASP A 56 4.89 12.60 2.65
C ASP A 56 5.50 13.49 3.75
N THR A 57 5.29 14.81 3.72
CA THR A 57 5.64 15.75 4.79
C THR A 57 4.71 15.55 5.98
N ILE A 58 4.86 14.41 6.64
CA ILE A 58 4.23 14.10 7.92
C ILE A 58 5.24 14.52 8.99
N ASP A 59 5.11 15.76 9.45
CA ASP A 59 5.88 16.27 10.59
C ASP A 59 5.04 16.04 11.86
N ILE A 60 5.33 14.95 12.56
CA ILE A 60 4.68 14.64 13.84
C ILE A 60 5.60 15.19 14.93
N ASP A 61 5.33 16.45 15.30
CA ASP A 61 5.95 17.06 16.47
C ASP A 61 5.23 16.55 17.73
N VAL A 62 5.90 15.69 18.50
CA VAL A 62 5.38 15.20 19.78
C VAL A 62 5.88 16.13 20.86
N SER A 63 5.01 17.03 21.33
CA SER A 63 5.31 17.91 22.46
C SER A 63 5.59 17.08 23.72
N GLU A 64 6.68 17.38 24.41
CA GLU A 64 7.02 16.76 25.70
C GLU A 64 5.93 16.98 26.77
N SER A 65 5.05 17.96 26.59
CA SER A 65 3.87 18.17 27.46
C SER A 65 2.83 17.06 27.38
N ASP A 66 2.76 16.37 26.23
CA ASP A 66 1.74 15.37 25.93
C ASP A 66 2.23 13.95 26.19
N VAL A 67 3.52 13.81 26.55
CA VAL A 67 4.17 12.53 26.84
C VAL A 67 4.45 12.44 28.34
N ARG A 68 3.83 11.46 29.00
CA ARG A 68 4.22 11.09 30.36
C ARG A 68 5.30 10.02 30.30
N ILE A 69 6.53 10.39 30.66
CA ILE A 69 7.65 9.45 30.76
C ILE A 69 7.66 8.86 32.17
N ASP A 70 7.11 7.67 32.33
CA ASP A 70 7.21 6.92 33.57
C ASP A 70 8.37 5.92 33.50
N THR A 71 9.33 6.06 34.40
CA THR A 71 10.43 5.09 34.55
C THR A 71 10.05 4.09 35.63
N TYR A 72 9.87 2.83 35.25
CA TYR A 72 9.60 1.74 36.18
C TYR A 72 10.84 0.85 36.34
N ARG A 73 11.08 0.36 37.56
CA ARG A 73 12.11 -0.66 37.81
C ARG A 73 11.61 -2.03 37.39
N SER A 74 12.48 -2.81 36.76
CA SER A 74 12.20 -4.20 36.37
C SER A 74 11.90 -5.07 37.61
N SER A 75 10.71 -5.68 37.67
CA SER A 75 10.19 -6.46 38.80
C SER A 75 10.74 -7.90 38.88
N GLY A 76 11.94 -8.14 38.35
CA GLY A 76 12.60 -9.45 38.37
C GLY A 76 13.33 -9.70 39.69
N SER A 77 13.33 -10.95 40.16
CA SER A 77 14.08 -11.37 41.34
C SER A 77 15.58 -11.48 41.03
N GLY A 78 16.40 -10.51 41.45
CA GLY A 78 17.85 -10.76 41.61
C GLY A 78 18.80 -9.55 41.59
N GLY A 79 19.41 -9.26 42.74
CA GLY A 79 20.77 -8.70 42.84
C GLY A 79 20.91 -7.17 42.80
N GLN A 80 22.09 -6.68 43.24
CA GLN A 80 22.43 -5.26 43.42
C GLN A 80 22.24 -4.37 42.18
N HIS A 81 22.01 -4.95 40.99
CA HIS A 81 21.70 -4.20 39.76
C HIS A 81 20.21 -3.84 39.60
N VAL A 82 19.30 -4.46 40.37
CA VAL A 82 17.84 -4.17 40.35
C VAL A 82 17.49 -2.84 41.05
N ASN A 83 18.42 -2.30 41.85
CA ASN A 83 18.21 -1.08 42.64
C ASN A 83 19.01 0.14 42.16
N THR A 84 19.81 0.02 41.09
CA THR A 84 20.76 1.07 40.67
C THR A 84 20.42 1.73 39.34
N THR A 85 19.36 1.33 38.62
CA THR A 85 18.79 2.13 37.52
C THR A 85 17.28 2.17 37.63
#